data_AF-A0A537PL26-F1
#
_entry.id   AF-A0A537PL26-F1
#
_cell.length_a   1.000
_cell.length_b   1.000
_cell.length_c   1.000
_cell.angle_alpha   90.00
_cell.angle_beta   90.00
_cell.angle_gamma   90.00
#
_symmetry.space_group_name_H-M   'P 1'
#
loop_
_entity.id
_entity.type
_entity.pdbx_description
1 polymer ?
#
loop_
_entity_poly.entity_id
_entity_poly.type
_entity_poly.pdbx_seq_one_letter_code
_entity_poly.pdbx_strand_id
1 'polypeptide(L)'
;MLLSLPRRSANHWEEHMRANQTEYLFSVNTRTPPTMTVDSGEEFTVEVRGAFDDIEDISAVPTPFTPACDGHPLAPITGPIVVRGAKPGDVVAIDLIELTPFGSGKSAILRDFGVLRREFPEPMAVSSKVRDGRAWFGGRIPLP
;
A
#
# COMPACT_ATOMS: atom_id res chain seq x y z
N MET A 1 -32.59 14.86 32.91
CA MET A 1 -32.88 15.89 31.89
C MET A 1 -31.56 16.17 31.16
N LEU A 2 -31.52 15.91 29.85
CA LEU A 2 -30.30 15.75 29.06
C LEU A 2 -29.43 17.01 29.00
N LEU A 3 -28.13 16.85 29.23
CA LEU A 3 -27.10 17.81 28.83
C LEU A 3 -26.66 17.45 27.40
N SER A 4 -26.91 18.35 26.44
CA SER A 4 -26.49 18.18 25.05
C SER A 4 -24.98 18.43 24.93
N LEU A 5 -24.24 17.45 24.43
CA LEU A 5 -22.86 17.65 23.96
C LEU A 5 -22.88 18.37 22.61
N PRO A 6 -21.96 19.32 22.35
CA PRO A 6 -21.86 19.98 21.07
C PRO A 6 -21.38 19.01 19.98
N ARG A 7 -22.02 19.09 18.80
CA ARG A 7 -21.67 18.31 17.61
C ARG A 7 -20.28 18.74 17.12
N ARG A 8 -19.32 17.80 17.07
CA ARG A 8 -18.04 17.99 16.37
C ARG A 8 -18.31 18.18 14.87
N SER A 9 -17.79 19.25 14.30
CA SER A 9 -17.90 19.59 12.88
C SER A 9 -17.02 18.66 12.03
N ALA A 10 -17.48 18.34 10.82
CA ALA A 10 -16.88 17.39 9.88
C ALA A 10 -15.66 17.94 9.10
N ASN A 11 -15.07 19.07 9.54
CA ASN A 11 -14.12 19.84 8.72
C ASN A 11 -12.68 19.83 9.27
N HIS A 12 -12.31 18.88 10.14
CA HIS A 12 -10.95 18.84 10.72
C HIS A 12 -9.91 18.10 9.84
N TRP A 13 -10.35 17.40 8.79
CA TRP A 13 -9.51 16.46 8.04
C TRP A 13 -8.62 17.09 6.96
N GLU A 14 -8.76 18.38 6.67
CA GLU A 14 -8.02 19.03 5.56
C GLU A 14 -6.60 19.48 5.94
N GLU A 15 -6.19 19.35 7.22
CA GLU A 15 -4.85 19.74 7.71
C GLU A 15 -3.92 18.56 8.05
N HIS A 16 -4.23 17.33 7.62
CA HIS A 16 -3.26 16.23 7.77
C HIS A 16 -2.16 16.35 6.71
N MET A 17 -0.90 16.34 7.17
CA MET A 17 0.28 16.39 6.30
C MET A 17 0.22 15.28 5.24
N ARG A 18 -0.13 15.67 4.01
CA ARG A 18 0.00 14.82 2.83
C ARG A 18 1.46 14.86 2.40
N ALA A 19 2.09 13.70 2.26
CA ALA A 19 3.41 13.59 1.66
C ALA A 19 3.37 14.20 0.25
N ASN A 20 3.96 15.39 0.09
CA ASN A 20 3.91 16.17 -1.13
C ASN A 20 5.03 15.65 -2.06
N GLN A 21 4.65 14.95 -3.13
CA GLN A 21 5.49 14.22 -4.10
C GLN A 21 5.97 12.83 -3.64
N THR A 22 5.19 11.81 -3.96
CA THR A 22 5.49 10.41 -3.63
C THR A 22 6.52 9.84 -4.61
N GLU A 23 7.81 10.02 -4.30
CA GLU A 23 8.82 9.10 -4.81
C GLU A 23 8.59 7.74 -4.14
N TYR A 24 8.31 6.71 -4.94
CA TYR A 24 8.12 5.36 -4.44
C TYR A 24 9.46 4.66 -4.38
N LEU A 25 9.71 3.97 -3.26
CA LEU A 25 10.90 3.17 -3.08
C LEU A 25 10.63 1.75 -3.56
N PHE A 26 11.63 1.15 -4.19
CA PHE A 26 11.61 -0.28 -4.55
C PHE A 26 12.64 -1.09 -3.74
N SER A 27 13.32 -0.42 -2.79
CA SER A 27 14.21 -1.04 -1.81
C SER A 27 14.19 -0.25 -0.50
N VAL A 28 14.40 -0.95 0.63
CA VAL A 28 14.48 -0.32 1.96
C VAL A 28 15.95 -0.18 2.35
N ASN A 29 16.37 1.07 2.56
CA ASN A 29 17.78 1.42 2.79
C ASN A 29 17.89 2.55 3.83
N THR A 30 18.89 2.46 4.72
CA THR A 30 19.09 3.42 5.83
C THR A 30 19.58 4.80 5.38
N ARG A 31 20.01 4.93 4.13
CA ARG A 31 20.47 6.17 3.50
C ARG A 31 19.38 6.85 2.68
N THR A 32 18.21 6.23 2.52
CA THR A 32 17.08 6.86 1.83
C THR A 32 16.60 8.06 2.66
N PRO A 33 16.53 9.28 2.09
CA PRO A 33 16.01 10.45 2.80
C PRO A 33 14.55 10.22 3.23
N PRO A 34 14.13 10.68 4.42
CA PRO A 34 12.76 10.57 4.85
C PRO A 34 11.84 11.48 4.03
N THR A 35 10.64 10.99 3.73
CA THR A 35 9.58 11.80 3.09
C THR A 35 8.67 12.48 4.12
N MET A 36 8.69 11.98 5.36
CA MET A 36 7.91 12.53 6.48
C MET A 36 8.62 12.25 7.82
N THR A 37 8.38 13.10 8.81
CA THR A 37 8.77 12.87 10.21
C THR A 37 7.57 13.13 11.11
N VAL A 38 7.31 12.20 12.03
CA VAL A 38 6.17 12.23 12.96
C VAL A 38 6.65 12.09 14.40
N ASP A 39 5.89 12.63 15.34
CA ASP A 39 6.07 12.41 16.77
C ASP A 39 5.39 11.09 17.24
N SER A 40 5.82 10.56 18.38
CA SER A 40 5.19 9.37 18.96
C SER A 40 3.74 9.68 19.38
N GLY A 41 2.80 8.86 18.91
CA GLY A 41 1.37 9.05 19.12
C GLY A 41 0.70 10.00 18.11
N GLU A 42 1.43 10.53 17.14
CA GLU A 42 0.88 11.35 16.07
C GLU A 42 0.13 10.48 15.04
N GLU A 43 -1.11 10.87 14.73
CA GLU A 43 -1.88 10.26 13.64
C GLU A 43 -1.49 10.89 12.30
N PHE A 44 -1.22 10.04 11.31
CA PHE A 44 -0.87 10.48 9.96
C PHE A 44 -1.58 9.64 8.90
N THR A 45 -1.69 10.17 7.69
CA THR A 45 -2.27 9.47 6.54
C THR A 45 -1.23 9.34 5.44
N VAL A 46 -1.14 8.17 4.83
CA VAL A 46 -0.29 7.93 3.67
C VAL A 46 -1.09 7.30 2.53
N GLU A 47 -0.79 7.75 1.32
CA GLU A 47 -1.25 7.08 0.11
C GLU A 47 -0.26 5.96 -0.24
N VAL A 48 -0.78 4.77 -0.51
CA VAL A 48 0.01 3.60 -0.89
C VAL A 48 -0.46 3.07 -2.24
N ARG A 49 0.48 2.66 -3.08
CA ARG A 49 0.19 2.05 -4.38
C ARG A 49 0.03 0.54 -4.28
N GLY A 50 -0.80 0.00 -5.15
CA GLY A 50 -0.91 -1.43 -5.37
C GLY A 50 0.37 -1.98 -5.98
N ALA A 51 0.65 -3.26 -5.69
CA ALA A 51 1.87 -3.91 -6.13
C ALA A 51 2.08 -3.94 -7.65
N PHE A 52 1.01 -3.79 -8.43
CA PHE A 52 0.99 -3.86 -9.89
C PHE A 52 0.48 -2.58 -10.56
N ASP A 53 0.43 -1.45 -9.83
CA ASP A 53 -0.19 -0.22 -10.34
C ASP A 53 0.56 0.33 -11.56
N ASP A 54 1.89 0.23 -11.56
CA ASP A 54 2.76 0.68 -12.66
C ASP A 54 3.06 -0.44 -13.69
N ILE A 55 2.37 -1.58 -13.58
CA ILE A 55 2.55 -2.72 -14.49
C ILE A 55 1.44 -2.74 -15.54
N GLU A 56 1.79 -2.38 -16.77
CA GLU A 56 0.91 -2.47 -17.94
C GLU A 56 0.75 -3.93 -18.40
N ASP A 57 1.86 -4.62 -18.63
CA ASP A 57 1.89 -6.03 -19.06
C ASP A 57 2.50 -6.92 -17.96
N ILE A 58 1.66 -7.82 -17.44
CA ILE A 58 2.04 -8.74 -16.38
C ILE A 58 3.09 -9.77 -16.83
N SER A 59 3.18 -10.03 -18.13
CA SER A 59 4.15 -10.98 -18.70
C SER A 59 5.57 -10.40 -18.74
N ALA A 60 5.72 -9.08 -18.62
CA ALA A 60 7.00 -8.38 -18.58
C ALA A 60 7.62 -8.34 -17.17
N VAL A 61 6.90 -8.80 -16.14
CA VAL A 61 7.43 -8.87 -14.78
C VAL A 61 8.59 -9.88 -14.72
N PRO A 62 9.79 -9.47 -14.25
CA PRO A 62 10.95 -10.34 -14.27
C PRO A 62 10.84 -11.45 -13.21
N THR A 63 11.01 -12.69 -13.64
CA THR A 63 10.96 -13.90 -12.79
C THR A 63 12.03 -14.91 -13.23
N PRO A 64 12.50 -15.82 -12.35
CA PRO A 64 12.12 -15.95 -10.94
C PRO A 64 12.61 -14.77 -10.11
N PHE A 65 11.94 -14.47 -9.00
CA PHE A 65 12.42 -13.44 -8.08
C PHE A 65 13.74 -13.91 -7.43
N THR A 66 14.81 -13.16 -7.69
CA THR A 66 16.14 -13.43 -7.14
C THR A 66 16.67 -12.20 -6.42
N PRO A 67 17.69 -12.32 -5.55
CA PRO A 67 18.35 -11.15 -4.96
C PRO A 67 18.96 -10.19 -5.99
N ALA A 68 19.21 -10.65 -7.23
CA ALA A 68 19.69 -9.78 -8.31
C ALA A 68 18.58 -8.90 -8.91
N CYS A 69 17.32 -9.11 -8.53
CA CYS A 69 16.18 -8.26 -8.89
C CYS A 69 16.12 -6.98 -8.03
N ASP A 70 17.25 -6.38 -7.70
CA ASP A 70 17.27 -5.07 -7.05
C ASP A 70 16.65 -4.03 -8.00
N GLY A 71 15.72 -3.21 -7.50
CA GLY A 71 14.89 -2.32 -8.33
C GLY A 71 13.73 -3.01 -9.05
N HIS A 72 13.20 -4.11 -8.50
CA HIS A 72 12.04 -4.81 -9.04
C HIS A 72 10.84 -3.87 -9.24
N PRO A 73 10.09 -3.93 -10.36
CA PRO A 73 9.02 -2.97 -10.67
C PRO A 73 7.72 -3.20 -9.88
N LEU A 74 7.72 -4.10 -8.90
CA LEU A 74 6.53 -4.44 -8.11
C LEU A 74 6.65 -3.89 -6.70
N ALA A 75 5.50 -3.78 -6.04
CA ALA A 75 5.38 -3.47 -4.62
C ALA A 75 6.12 -2.17 -4.23
N PRO A 76 5.78 -1.04 -4.86
CA PRO A 76 6.30 0.26 -4.45
C PRO A 76 6.00 0.52 -2.97
N ILE A 77 6.96 1.13 -2.28
CA ILE A 77 6.90 1.41 -0.85
C ILE A 77 6.77 2.93 -0.65
N THR A 78 5.75 3.34 0.11
CA THR A 78 5.59 4.73 0.57
C THR A 78 6.44 4.97 1.82
N GLY A 79 7.24 6.03 1.83
CA GLY A 79 8.12 6.40 2.93
C GLY A 79 9.53 6.78 2.45
N PRO A 80 10.56 6.71 3.32
CA PRO A 80 10.51 6.27 4.71
C PRO A 80 9.93 7.36 5.62
N ILE A 81 9.28 6.95 6.70
CA ILE A 81 8.72 7.86 7.72
C ILE A 81 9.59 7.75 8.97
N VAL A 82 10.09 8.87 9.46
CA VAL A 82 10.89 8.93 10.68
C VAL A 82 9.98 9.15 11.88
N VAL A 83 10.11 8.31 12.91
CA VAL A 83 9.51 8.57 14.22
C VAL A 83 10.53 9.32 15.08
N ARG A 84 10.19 10.53 15.50
CA ARG A 84 11.10 11.40 16.26
C ARG A 84 11.54 10.72 17.56
N GLY A 85 12.85 10.66 17.77
CA GLY A 85 13.44 10.13 19.01
C GLY A 85 13.55 8.61 19.07
N ALA A 86 13.00 7.86 18.11
CA ALA A 86 13.19 6.41 18.02
C ALA A 86 14.67 6.06 17.76
N LYS A 87 15.18 5.03 18.45
CA LYS A 87 16.57 4.58 18.40
C LYS A 87 16.66 3.08 18.12
N PRO A 88 17.82 2.57 17.65
CA PRO A 88 18.05 1.13 17.51
C PRO A 88 17.77 0.40 18.82
N GLY A 89 16.93 -0.64 18.76
CA GLY A 89 16.47 -1.40 19.92
C GLY A 89 15.06 -1.04 20.38
N ASP A 90 14.53 0.12 19.98
CA ASP A 90 13.14 0.49 20.23
C ASP A 90 12.18 -0.27 19.31
N VAL A 91 10.92 -0.38 19.73
CA VAL A 91 9.82 -0.92 18.93
C VAL A 91 8.95 0.24 18.45
N VAL A 92 8.67 0.28 17.15
CA VAL A 92 7.65 1.18 16.58
C VAL A 92 6.34 0.38 16.46
N ALA A 93 5.32 0.80 17.21
CA ALA A 93 3.96 0.28 17.06
C ALA A 93 3.19 1.19 16.11
N ILE A 94 2.44 0.59 15.17
CA ILE A 94 1.59 1.29 14.22
C ILE A 94 0.17 0.75 14.38
N ASP A 95 -0.75 1.61 14.79
CA ASP A 95 -2.18 1.29 14.85
C ASP A 95 -2.84 1.70 13.54
N LEU A 96 -3.41 0.72 12.81
CA LEU A 96 -4.15 1.00 11.58
C LEU A 96 -5.57 1.47 11.93
N ILE A 97 -5.81 2.77 11.78
CA ILE A 97 -7.10 3.41 12.14
C ILE A 97 -8.13 3.21 11.03
N GLU A 98 -7.76 3.51 9.78
CA GLU A 98 -8.64 3.43 8.62
C GLU A 98 -7.86 2.98 7.38
N LEU A 99 -8.53 2.26 6.48
CA LEU A 99 -8.02 1.92 5.15
C LEU A 99 -9.08 2.19 4.10
N THR A 100 -8.75 3.07 3.15
CA THR A 100 -9.66 3.48 2.07
C THR A 100 -9.12 3.01 0.72
N PRO A 101 -9.75 2.03 0.06
CA PRO A 101 -9.33 1.56 -1.26
C PRO A 101 -9.55 2.63 -2.34
N PHE A 102 -8.61 2.76 -3.29
CA PHE A 102 -8.73 3.65 -4.45
C PHE A 102 -9.79 3.22 -5.49
N GLY A 103 -10.49 2.09 -5.28
CA GLY A 103 -11.61 1.65 -6.12
C GLY A 103 -11.32 0.50 -7.09
N SER A 104 -10.07 0.03 -7.18
CA SER A 104 -9.74 -1.21 -7.91
C SER A 104 -8.47 -1.88 -7.40
N GLY A 105 -8.39 -3.19 -7.59
CA GLY A 105 -7.18 -3.99 -7.37
C GLY A 105 -6.91 -4.93 -8.55
N LYS A 106 -5.71 -5.55 -8.55
CA LYS A 106 -5.27 -6.51 -9.56
C LYS A 106 -4.77 -7.77 -8.85
N SER A 107 -5.21 -8.93 -9.32
CA SER A 107 -4.66 -10.24 -8.95
C SER A 107 -3.92 -10.81 -10.15
N ALA A 108 -2.77 -11.44 -9.93
CA ALA A 108 -1.94 -11.91 -11.02
C ALA A 108 -1.34 -13.30 -10.74
N ILE A 109 -1.26 -14.10 -11.80
CA ILE A 109 -0.37 -15.24 -11.92
C ILE A 109 0.87 -14.72 -12.65
N LEU A 110 2.04 -14.93 -12.05
CA LEU A 110 3.33 -14.57 -12.60
C LEU A 110 4.07 -15.84 -13.02
N ARG A 111 4.90 -15.73 -14.05
CA ARG A 111 5.75 -16.85 -14.49
C ARG A 111 6.66 -17.30 -13.35
N ASP A 112 6.86 -18.60 -13.20
CA ASP A 112 7.80 -19.19 -12.24
C ASP A 112 7.65 -18.73 -10.77
N PHE A 113 6.48 -18.19 -10.38
CA PHE A 113 6.23 -17.67 -9.04
C PHE A 113 4.97 -18.29 -8.41
N GLY A 114 5.03 -18.48 -7.09
CA GLY A 114 3.95 -19.06 -6.33
C GLY A 114 3.97 -20.59 -6.29
N VAL A 115 3.04 -21.13 -5.51
CA VAL A 115 2.97 -22.57 -5.20
C VAL A 115 2.53 -23.42 -6.40
N LEU A 116 1.72 -22.87 -7.31
CA LEU A 116 1.14 -23.57 -8.48
C LEU A 116 1.80 -23.17 -9.81
N ARG A 117 3.04 -22.67 -9.77
CA ARG A 117 3.75 -22.15 -10.96
C ARG A 117 3.97 -23.18 -12.08
N ARG A 118 3.88 -24.48 -11.76
CA ARG A 118 4.03 -25.57 -12.75
C ARG A 118 2.72 -25.84 -13.48
N GLU A 119 1.60 -25.69 -12.78
CA GLU A 119 0.24 -25.90 -13.29
C GLU A 119 -0.27 -24.68 -14.07
N PHE A 120 0.17 -23.47 -13.71
CA PHE A 120 -0.18 -22.22 -14.37
C PHE A 120 1.07 -21.43 -14.80
N PRO A 121 1.76 -21.85 -15.87
CA PRO A 121 3.00 -21.22 -16.31
C PRO A 121 2.80 -19.92 -17.11
N GLU A 122 1.60 -19.70 -17.67
CA GLU A 122 1.27 -18.48 -18.40
C GLU A 122 0.92 -17.31 -17.46
N PRO A 123 1.61 -16.16 -17.58
CA PRO A 123 1.22 -14.96 -16.86
C PRO A 123 -0.20 -14.51 -17.21
N MET A 124 -0.98 -14.15 -16.20
CA MET A 124 -2.33 -13.64 -16.37
C MET A 124 -2.67 -12.67 -15.25
N ALA A 125 -3.38 -11.60 -15.57
CA ALA A 125 -3.90 -10.66 -14.58
C ALA A 125 -5.42 -10.54 -14.67
N VAL A 126 -6.07 -10.37 -13.52
CA VAL A 126 -7.49 -10.10 -13.40
C VAL A 126 -7.68 -8.83 -12.58
N SER A 127 -8.42 -7.87 -13.13
CA SER A 127 -8.82 -6.67 -12.40
C SER A 127 -10.09 -6.91 -11.59
N SER A 128 -10.12 -6.34 -10.40
CA SER A 128 -11.24 -6.38 -9.48
C SER A 128 -11.65 -4.96 -9.14
N LYS A 129 -12.85 -4.54 -9.58
CA LYS A 129 -13.41 -3.23 -9.20
C LYS A 129 -14.00 -3.33 -7.78
N VAL A 130 -13.73 -2.32 -6.97
CA VAL A 130 -14.27 -2.20 -5.61
C VAL A 130 -15.51 -1.31 -5.67
N ARG A 131 -16.66 -1.84 -5.27
CA ARG A 131 -17.93 -1.12 -5.16
C ARG A 131 -18.83 -1.81 -4.13
N ASP A 132 -19.68 -1.03 -3.49
CA ASP A 132 -20.64 -1.52 -2.50
C ASP A 132 -19.98 -2.35 -1.37
N GLY A 133 -18.79 -1.93 -0.94
CA GLY A 133 -18.01 -2.61 0.11
C GLY A 133 -17.47 -3.98 -0.31
N ARG A 134 -17.33 -4.26 -1.61
CA ARG A 134 -16.86 -5.56 -2.13
C ARG A 134 -15.88 -5.41 -3.29
N ALA A 135 -14.93 -6.34 -3.39
CA ALA A 135 -14.08 -6.49 -4.56
C ALA A 135 -14.71 -7.49 -5.54
N TRP A 136 -15.06 -7.04 -6.74
CA TRP A 136 -15.68 -7.89 -7.77
C TRP A 136 -14.62 -8.58 -8.61
N PHE A 137 -14.19 -9.77 -8.18
CA PHE A 137 -13.18 -10.57 -8.86
C PHE A 137 -13.63 -10.96 -10.27
N GLY A 138 -12.84 -10.55 -11.27
CA GLY A 138 -13.17 -10.69 -12.69
C GLY A 138 -14.51 -10.04 -13.06
N GLY A 139 -14.96 -9.06 -12.28
CA GLY A 139 -16.27 -8.41 -12.43
C GLY A 139 -17.48 -9.27 -12.05
N ARG A 140 -17.27 -10.50 -11.58
CA ARG A 140 -18.34 -11.52 -11.44
C ARG A 140 -18.53 -12.01 -10.03
N ILE A 141 -17.44 -12.29 -9.31
CA ILE A 141 -17.50 -12.92 -8.00
C ILE A 141 -17.28 -11.83 -6.94
N PRO A 142 -18.29 -11.48 -6.13
CA PRO A 142 -18.13 -10.50 -5.08
C PRO A 142 -17.37 -11.10 -3.91
N LEU A 143 -16.22 -10.53 -3.59
CA LEU A 143 -15.44 -10.83 -2.39
C LEU A 143 -15.71 -9.75 -1.33
N PRO A 144 -15.90 -10.12 -0.06
CA PRO A 144 -16.02 -9.15 1.03
C PRO A 144 -14.74 -8.35 1.21
#